data_AF-A0AAE0Z7K9-F1
#
_entry.id   AF-A0AAE0Z7K9-F1
#
_cell.length_a   1.000
_cell.length_b   1.000
_cell.length_c   1.000
_cell.angle_alpha   90.00
_cell.angle_beta   90.00
_cell.angle_gamma   90.00
#
_symmetry.space_group_name_H-M   'P 1'
#
loop_
_entity.id
_entity.type
_entity.pdbx_description
1 polymer ?
#
loop_
_entity_poly.entity_id
_entity_poly.type
_entity_poly.pdbx_seq_one_letter_code
_entity_poly.pdbx_strand_id
1 'polypeptide(L)'
;MANISLNSYLHVANEALQNYDSDEAARWLSFRDAHVASHQLQILRPDQQCRKVLDPPYDEMVASHIKCCYYVANHDFVEAYNQQAQVTQCFVKALQSHKEENWALPVMFAVALDLRLFAVNADVQLVQRNKGKAGESLEKAAEQLMGLFRVCASDNRAAIEDSKKWGMLNLVNQLFKIYFKINKLHLCKPLIRAIESLPIKDKFSLSQLVTYRFYVGRKAMFDSDYKSAEEYLKFAFEKCHRDSHKNKRLILIYLIPVKMLLGSMPRTGLVKKYDLRQFLDVAQAVRSGNLLQLNEAMLKHEAFFIRCGIYLILEKLKIITYRNLFKKVYLIKDRNHLVDISSFTVALRMMG
;
A
#
# COMPACT_ATOMS: atom_id res chain seq x y z
N MET A 1 14.25 13.49 26.08
CA MET A 1 13.12 12.54 26.10
C MET A 1 11.93 13.29 26.67
N ALA A 2 10.78 13.28 26.00
CA ALA A 2 9.62 14.05 26.43
C ALA A 2 9.11 13.47 27.77
N ASN A 3 9.39 14.15 28.88
CA ASN A 3 8.94 13.77 30.21
C ASN A 3 7.63 14.51 30.48
N ILE A 4 6.56 14.08 29.81
CA ILE A 4 5.22 14.65 29.96
C ILE A 4 4.42 13.84 30.97
N SER A 5 3.79 14.53 31.93
CA SER A 5 2.93 13.90 32.93
C SER A 5 1.58 13.55 32.34
N LEU A 6 0.93 12.53 32.91
CA LEU A 6 -0.41 12.11 32.47
C LEU A 6 -1.41 13.27 32.49
N ASN A 7 -1.45 14.06 33.57
CA ASN A 7 -2.40 15.17 33.67
C ASN A 7 -2.15 16.25 32.61
N SER A 8 -0.88 16.55 32.32
CA SER A 8 -0.53 17.49 31.25
C SER A 8 -0.94 16.96 29.88
N TYR A 9 -0.66 15.68 29.61
CA TYR A 9 -1.09 15.03 28.37
C TYR A 9 -2.61 15.04 28.21
N LEU A 10 -3.37 14.67 29.25
CA LEU A 10 -4.83 14.65 29.21
C LEU A 10 -5.42 16.04 28.98
N HIS A 11 -4.87 17.08 29.61
CA HIS A 11 -5.32 18.45 29.40
C HIS A 11 -5.08 18.93 27.97
N VAL A 12 -3.87 18.75 27.45
CA VAL A 12 -3.54 19.18 26.08
C VAL A 12 -4.32 18.38 25.04
N ALA A 13 -4.47 17.07 25.23
CA ALA A 13 -5.27 16.23 24.34
C ALA A 13 -6.76 16.64 24.36
N ASN A 14 -7.32 16.94 25.53
CA ASN A 14 -8.70 17.41 25.65
C ASN A 14 -8.88 18.79 25.01
N GLU A 15 -7.95 19.72 25.24
CA GLU A 15 -7.97 21.05 24.64
C GLU A 15 -7.95 20.98 23.11
N ALA A 16 -7.07 20.16 22.53
CA ALA A 16 -7.01 19.95 21.09
C ALA A 16 -8.33 19.35 20.54
N LEU A 17 -8.95 18.42 21.25
CA LEU A 17 -10.23 17.81 20.85
C LEU A 17 -11.41 18.79 20.96
N GLN A 18 -11.46 19.60 22.02
CA GLN A 18 -12.52 20.59 22.25
C GLN A 18 -12.42 21.79 21.32
N ASN A 19 -11.20 22.21 20.97
CA ASN A 19 -10.94 23.31 20.05
C ASN A 19 -11.01 22.89 18.58
N TYR A 20 -11.30 21.61 18.29
CA TYR A 20 -11.29 21.06 16.94
C TYR A 20 -9.94 21.21 16.22
N ASP A 21 -8.83 21.26 16.96
CA ASP A 21 -7.49 21.32 16.41
C ASP A 21 -7.07 19.94 15.89
N SER A 22 -7.29 19.77 14.59
CA SER A 22 -7.06 18.50 13.91
C SER A 22 -5.60 18.01 13.94
N ASP A 23 -4.64 18.93 13.86
CA ASP A 23 -3.23 18.59 13.74
C ASP A 23 -2.64 18.25 15.11
N GLU A 24 -2.98 19.03 16.15
CA GLU A 24 -2.58 18.72 17.51
C GLU A 24 -3.25 17.44 18.02
N ALA A 25 -4.56 17.27 17.79
CA ALA A 25 -5.25 16.04 18.19
C ALA A 25 -4.63 14.81 17.49
N ALA A 26 -4.31 14.92 16.20
CA ALA A 26 -3.67 13.84 15.46
C ALA A 26 -2.27 13.51 16.00
N ARG A 27 -1.52 14.54 16.41
CA ARG A 27 -0.18 14.39 16.98
C ARG A 27 -0.22 13.65 18.32
N TRP A 28 -1.09 14.06 19.25
CA TRP A 28 -1.21 13.44 20.57
C TRP A 28 -1.78 12.04 20.53
N LEU A 29 -2.53 11.69 19.48
CA LEU A 29 -3.07 10.35 19.26
C LEU A 29 -2.22 9.50 18.31
N SER A 30 -1.06 9.99 17.85
CA SER A 30 -0.18 9.26 16.96
C SER A 30 0.99 8.61 17.69
N PHE A 31 1.28 7.37 17.32
CA PHE A 31 2.47 6.66 17.79
C PHE A 31 3.80 7.16 17.21
N ARG A 32 3.77 8.21 16.38
CA ARG A 32 4.96 8.85 15.82
C ARG A 32 5.45 10.04 16.62
N ASP A 33 4.65 10.53 17.55
CA ASP A 33 5.05 11.66 18.39
C ASP A 33 5.91 11.20 19.58
N ALA A 34 6.69 12.12 20.14
CA ALA A 34 7.65 11.85 21.19
C ALA A 34 7.01 11.42 22.52
N HIS A 35 5.72 11.72 22.75
CA HIS A 35 5.04 11.39 24.01
C HIS A 35 4.99 9.89 24.30
N VAL A 36 4.97 9.04 23.26
CA VAL A 36 4.95 7.58 23.42
C VAL A 36 6.17 7.06 24.20
N ALA A 37 7.30 7.77 24.14
CA ALA A 37 8.51 7.43 24.88
C ALA A 37 8.45 7.86 26.36
N SER A 38 7.44 8.60 26.80
CA SER A 38 7.29 9.02 28.20
C SER A 38 6.92 7.82 29.07
N HIS A 39 7.77 7.46 30.04
CA HIS A 39 7.45 6.43 31.04
C HIS A 39 6.21 6.80 31.88
N GLN A 40 5.92 8.09 32.04
CA GLN A 40 4.76 8.57 32.79
C GLN A 40 3.43 8.32 32.05
N LEU A 41 3.47 7.97 30.76
CA LEU A 41 2.31 7.59 29.96
C LEU A 41 2.19 6.07 29.76
N GLN A 42 3.10 5.27 30.31
CA GLN A 42 3.04 3.81 30.23
C GLN A 42 2.19 3.28 31.41
N ILE A 43 0.89 3.53 31.37
CA ILE A 43 -0.05 3.21 32.45
C ILE A 43 -1.05 2.16 31.99
N LEU A 44 -1.22 1.10 32.79
CA LEU A 44 -2.13 -0.02 32.47
C LEU A 44 -3.62 0.30 32.74
N ARG A 45 -3.90 1.16 33.74
CA ARG A 45 -5.28 1.50 34.16
C ARG A 45 -5.54 3.01 34.18
N PRO A 46 -5.48 3.70 33.02
CA PRO A 46 -5.72 5.14 32.93
C PRO A 46 -7.21 5.53 32.91
N ASP A 47 -8.12 4.55 32.88
CA ASP A 47 -9.55 4.76 32.58
C ASP A 47 -10.24 5.79 33.48
N GLN A 48 -10.04 5.71 34.79
CA GLN A 48 -10.66 6.65 35.75
C GLN A 48 -10.11 8.07 35.61
N GLN A 49 -8.84 8.22 35.23
CA GLN A 49 -8.21 9.54 35.05
C GLN A 49 -8.68 10.17 33.74
N CYS A 50 -8.81 9.39 32.67
CA CYS A 50 -9.32 9.85 31.39
C CYS A 50 -10.79 10.30 31.51
N ARG A 51 -11.64 9.51 32.17
CA ARG A 51 -13.07 9.83 32.40
C ARG A 51 -13.33 11.11 33.20
N LYS A 52 -12.34 11.59 33.95
CA LYS A 52 -12.45 12.85 34.71
C LYS A 52 -12.20 14.09 33.85
N VAL A 53 -11.51 13.94 32.72
CA VAL A 53 -11.01 15.05 31.90
C VAL A 53 -11.66 15.07 30.53
N LEU A 54 -11.96 13.91 29.95
CA LEU A 54 -12.48 13.74 28.60
C LEU A 54 -13.91 13.19 28.63
N ASP A 55 -14.70 13.59 27.65
CA ASP A 55 -16.06 13.09 27.45
C ASP A 55 -16.10 11.85 26.53
N PRO A 56 -17.10 10.96 26.66
CA PRO A 56 -17.30 9.87 25.73
C PRO A 56 -17.58 10.32 24.29
N PRO A 57 -17.01 9.66 23.26
CA PRO A 57 -16.20 8.43 23.31
C PRO A 57 -14.68 8.67 23.41
N TYR A 58 -14.23 9.91 23.62
CA TYR A 58 -12.81 10.28 23.64
C TYR A 58 -12.09 9.81 24.91
N ASP A 59 -12.79 9.70 26.03
CA ASP A 59 -12.29 9.13 27.27
C ASP A 59 -11.74 7.69 27.08
N GLU A 60 -12.54 6.81 26.48
CA GLU A 60 -12.19 5.42 26.18
C GLU A 60 -11.08 5.36 25.12
N MET A 61 -11.14 6.25 24.13
CA MET A 61 -10.15 6.34 23.06
C MET A 61 -8.77 6.68 23.61
N VAL A 62 -8.67 7.73 24.42
CA VAL A 62 -7.40 8.18 25.03
C VAL A 62 -6.91 7.17 26.06
N ALA A 63 -7.80 6.60 26.87
CA ALA A 63 -7.43 5.53 27.80
C ALA A 63 -6.84 4.31 27.07
N SER A 64 -7.42 3.92 25.94
CA SER A 64 -6.91 2.82 25.11
C SER A 64 -5.56 3.18 24.49
N HIS A 65 -5.36 4.41 24.02
CA HIS A 65 -4.08 4.90 23.50
C HIS A 65 -2.95 4.84 24.54
N ILE A 66 -3.22 5.23 25.78
CA ILE A 66 -2.27 5.17 26.89
C ILE A 66 -1.92 3.71 27.24
N LYS A 67 -2.93 2.81 27.30
CA LYS A 67 -2.68 1.37 27.47
C LYS A 67 -1.83 0.81 26.34
N CYS A 68 -2.07 1.29 25.13
CA CYS A 68 -1.32 0.93 23.94
C CYS A 68 0.17 1.32 24.09
N CYS A 69 0.48 2.51 24.63
CA CYS A 69 1.85 2.92 24.98
C CYS A 69 2.50 1.97 26.01
N TYR A 70 1.76 1.53 27.04
CA TYR A 70 2.24 0.55 28.02
C TYR A 70 2.59 -0.80 27.37
N TYR A 71 1.71 -1.35 26.53
CA TYR A 71 1.94 -2.65 25.90
C TYR A 71 3.09 -2.61 24.89
N VAL A 72 3.23 -1.52 24.14
CA VAL A 72 4.37 -1.31 23.23
C VAL A 72 5.69 -1.27 24.01
N ALA A 73 5.72 -0.56 25.14
CA ALA A 73 6.92 -0.50 25.99
C ALA A 73 7.31 -1.88 26.57
N ASN A 74 6.33 -2.75 26.81
CA ASN A 74 6.53 -4.11 27.30
C ASN A 74 6.69 -5.17 26.19
N HIS A 75 6.82 -4.76 24.93
CA HIS A 75 6.93 -5.67 23.77
C HIS A 75 5.75 -6.66 23.60
N ASP A 76 4.55 -6.29 24.07
CA ASP A 76 3.32 -7.03 23.80
C ASP A 76 2.55 -6.37 22.66
N PHE A 77 2.90 -6.71 21.42
CA PHE A 77 2.29 -6.12 20.24
C PHE A 77 0.90 -6.67 19.94
N VAL A 78 0.55 -7.84 20.48
CA VAL A 78 -0.80 -8.42 20.34
C VAL A 78 -1.79 -7.60 21.15
N GLU A 79 -1.48 -7.34 22.42
CA GLU A 79 -2.34 -6.50 23.25
C GLU A 79 -2.29 -5.03 22.81
N ALA A 80 -1.15 -4.50 22.36
CA ALA A 80 -1.09 -3.17 21.75
C ALA A 80 -2.04 -3.08 20.53
N TYR A 81 -2.05 -4.08 19.66
CA TYR A 81 -3.00 -4.12 18.54
C TYR A 81 -4.46 -4.13 19.00
N ASN A 82 -4.80 -4.92 20.03
CA ASN A 82 -6.15 -4.96 20.59
C ASN A 82 -6.58 -3.59 21.13
N GLN A 83 -5.70 -2.89 21.85
CA GLN A 83 -5.98 -1.54 22.34
C GLN A 83 -6.11 -0.53 21.18
N GLN A 84 -5.28 -0.61 20.14
CA GLN A 84 -5.43 0.26 18.97
C GLN A 84 -6.72 -0.03 18.18
N ALA A 85 -7.17 -1.29 18.14
CA ALA A 85 -8.46 -1.65 17.58
C ALA A 85 -9.59 -0.98 18.37
N GLN A 86 -9.50 -0.93 19.70
CA GLN A 86 -10.44 -0.19 20.55
C GLN A 86 -10.40 1.31 20.26
N VAL A 87 -9.20 1.93 20.14
CA VAL A 87 -9.05 3.34 19.71
C VAL A 87 -9.80 3.58 18.40
N THR A 88 -9.64 2.68 17.43
CA THR A 88 -10.31 2.79 16.13
C THR A 88 -11.82 2.70 16.26
N GLN A 89 -12.36 1.79 17.09
CA GLN A 89 -13.80 1.65 17.32
C GLN A 89 -14.40 2.89 18.00
N CYS A 90 -13.74 3.42 19.03
CA CYS A 90 -14.16 4.66 19.68
C CYS A 90 -14.13 5.83 18.68
N PHE A 91 -13.08 5.91 17.86
CA PHE A 91 -12.96 6.94 16.83
C PHE A 91 -14.03 6.80 15.73
N VAL A 92 -14.45 5.58 15.34
CA VAL A 92 -15.59 5.39 14.42
C VAL A 92 -16.86 6.01 15.00
N LYS A 93 -17.14 5.81 16.30
CA LYS A 93 -18.30 6.43 16.97
C LYS A 93 -18.20 7.95 16.97
N ALA A 94 -17.03 8.50 17.31
CA ALA A 94 -16.79 9.95 17.29
C ALA A 94 -16.95 10.55 15.88
N LEU A 95 -16.40 9.88 14.86
CA LEU A 95 -16.50 10.33 13.48
C LEU A 95 -17.95 10.25 12.97
N GLN A 96 -18.77 9.35 13.50
CA GLN A 96 -20.20 9.27 13.16
C GLN A 96 -21.02 10.39 13.82
N SER A 97 -20.66 10.83 15.03
CA SER A 97 -21.40 11.89 15.74
C SER A 97 -21.21 13.25 15.09
N HIS A 98 -20.03 13.53 14.54
CA HIS A 98 -19.72 14.80 13.88
C HIS A 98 -20.39 14.85 12.51
N LYS A 99 -21.52 15.54 12.37
CA LYS A 99 -22.21 15.63 11.08
C LYS A 99 -21.63 16.78 10.26
N GLU A 100 -21.40 16.54 8.97
CA GLU A 100 -21.05 17.60 8.01
C GLU A 100 -19.74 18.35 8.30
N GLU A 101 -18.84 17.73 9.08
CA GLU A 101 -17.51 18.26 9.40
C GLU A 101 -16.40 17.24 9.06
N ASN A 102 -15.22 17.74 8.69
CA ASN A 102 -14.05 16.94 8.33
C ASN A 102 -12.80 17.19 9.19
N TRP A 103 -12.89 18.02 10.24
CA TRP A 103 -11.74 18.38 11.06
C TRP A 103 -11.00 17.13 11.60
N ALA A 104 -11.72 16.04 11.92
CA ALA A 104 -11.13 14.84 12.50
C ALA A 104 -10.33 13.98 11.48
N LEU A 105 -10.22 14.37 10.21
CA LEU A 105 -9.53 13.57 9.18
C LEU A 105 -8.04 13.33 9.47
N PRO A 106 -7.24 14.30 9.94
CA PRO A 106 -5.85 14.05 10.34
C PRO A 106 -5.74 13.02 11.47
N VAL A 107 -6.65 13.07 12.46
CA VAL A 107 -6.72 12.07 13.54
C VAL A 107 -7.00 10.68 12.96
N MET A 108 -7.95 10.59 12.02
CA MET A 108 -8.25 9.35 11.31
C MET A 108 -7.02 8.80 10.57
N PHE A 109 -6.22 9.67 9.94
CA PHE A 109 -5.02 9.24 9.22
C PHE A 109 -3.97 8.64 10.15
N ALA A 110 -3.79 9.22 11.35
CA ALA A 110 -2.91 8.68 12.38
C ALA A 110 -3.43 7.32 12.90
N VAL A 111 -4.68 7.27 13.35
CA VAL A 111 -5.30 6.05 13.90
C VAL A 111 -5.27 4.90 12.90
N ALA A 112 -5.63 5.16 11.63
CA ALA A 112 -5.65 4.14 10.58
C ALA A 112 -4.25 3.62 10.22
N LEU A 113 -3.25 4.51 10.23
CA LEU A 113 -1.85 4.13 10.00
C LEU A 113 -1.33 3.25 11.15
N ASP A 114 -1.57 3.66 12.39
CA ASP A 114 -1.07 2.98 13.58
C ASP A 114 -1.73 1.62 13.76
N LEU A 115 -3.05 1.51 13.50
CA LEU A 115 -3.75 0.23 13.47
C LEU A 115 -3.10 -0.75 12.50
N ARG A 116 -2.78 -0.31 11.27
CA ARG A 116 -2.12 -1.15 10.28
C ARG A 116 -0.72 -1.58 10.73
N LEU A 117 0.05 -0.67 11.34
CA LEU A 117 1.42 -0.97 11.79
C LEU A 117 1.41 -1.96 12.97
N PHE A 118 0.52 -1.79 13.94
CA PHE A 118 0.38 -2.75 15.03
C PHE A 118 -0.15 -4.10 14.57
N ALA A 119 -1.10 -4.14 13.64
CA ALA A 119 -1.53 -5.40 13.05
C ALA A 119 -0.38 -6.17 12.39
N VAL A 120 0.56 -5.47 11.72
CA VAL A 120 1.77 -6.09 11.18
C VAL A 120 2.65 -6.67 12.28
N ASN A 121 2.88 -5.93 13.36
CA ASN A 121 3.75 -6.35 14.45
C ASN A 121 3.13 -7.51 15.26
N ALA A 122 1.82 -7.46 15.52
CA ALA A 122 1.07 -8.52 16.16
C ALA A 122 1.13 -9.83 15.37
N ASP A 123 0.93 -9.77 14.05
CA ASP A 123 1.07 -10.95 13.18
C ASP A 123 2.47 -11.56 13.24
N VAL A 124 3.53 -10.72 13.20
CA VAL A 124 4.92 -11.20 13.34
C VAL A 124 5.12 -11.89 14.68
N GLN A 125 4.63 -11.31 15.78
CA GLN A 125 4.77 -11.88 17.11
C GLN A 125 3.98 -13.19 17.29
N LEU A 126 2.76 -13.27 16.76
CA LEU A 126 1.93 -14.48 16.82
C LEU A 126 2.54 -15.65 16.04
N VAL A 127 3.09 -15.36 14.85
CA VAL A 127 3.79 -16.36 14.03
C VAL A 127 5.06 -16.83 14.75
N GLN A 128 5.85 -15.93 15.34
CA GLN A 128 7.04 -16.31 16.11
C GLN A 128 6.72 -17.17 17.33
N ARG A 129 5.56 -16.94 17.96
CA ARG A 129 5.08 -17.72 19.11
C ARG A 129 4.36 -19.02 18.71
N ASN A 130 4.26 -19.35 17.42
CA ASN A 130 3.47 -20.48 16.88
C ASN A 130 2.00 -20.47 17.34
N LYS A 131 1.43 -19.29 17.64
CA LYS A 131 0.07 -19.12 18.19
C LYS A 131 -0.92 -18.51 17.20
N GLY A 132 -0.52 -18.20 15.97
CA GLY A 132 -1.41 -17.60 14.98
C GLY A 132 -0.93 -17.79 13.55
N LYS A 133 -1.82 -17.49 12.60
CA LYS A 133 -1.53 -17.54 11.15
C LYS A 133 -1.11 -16.16 10.66
N ALA A 134 -0.16 -16.13 9.72
CA ALA A 134 0.25 -14.88 9.07
C ALA A 134 -0.93 -14.24 8.35
N GLY A 135 -1.22 -12.98 8.64
CA GLY A 135 -2.29 -12.21 8.01
C GLY A 135 -3.60 -12.14 8.80
N GLU A 136 -3.78 -12.89 9.89
CA GLU A 136 -5.04 -12.91 10.63
C GLU A 136 -5.35 -11.57 11.31
N SER A 137 -4.37 -10.96 11.99
CA SER A 137 -4.55 -9.64 12.63
C SER A 137 -4.73 -8.56 11.58
N LEU A 138 -4.04 -8.68 10.43
CA LEU A 138 -4.21 -7.78 9.30
C LEU A 138 -5.62 -7.84 8.70
N GLU A 139 -6.24 -9.02 8.63
CA GLU A 139 -7.63 -9.16 8.18
C GLU A 139 -8.60 -8.47 9.12
N LYS A 140 -8.47 -8.70 10.44
CA LYS A 140 -9.28 -8.02 11.46
C LYS A 140 -9.08 -6.49 11.41
N ALA A 141 -7.84 -6.03 11.20
CA ALA A 141 -7.56 -4.61 11.05
C ALA A 141 -8.23 -4.01 9.80
N ALA A 142 -8.26 -4.74 8.69
CA ALA A 142 -8.93 -4.30 7.47
C ALA A 142 -10.45 -4.14 7.68
N GLU A 143 -11.08 -5.02 8.46
CA GLU A 143 -12.50 -4.89 8.82
C GLU A 143 -12.78 -3.60 9.61
N GLN A 144 -11.92 -3.25 10.56
CA GLN A 144 -12.03 -2.00 11.33
C GLN A 144 -11.84 -0.76 10.43
N LEU A 145 -10.85 -0.78 9.54
CA LEU A 145 -10.64 0.29 8.55
C LEU A 145 -11.81 0.42 7.57
N MET A 146 -12.47 -0.70 7.22
CA MET A 146 -13.69 -0.67 6.43
C MET A 146 -14.84 0.00 7.17
N GLY A 147 -14.89 -0.09 8.51
CA GLY A 147 -15.81 0.69 9.34
C GLY A 147 -15.65 2.19 9.12
N LEU A 148 -14.42 2.71 9.24
CA LEU A 148 -14.11 4.12 8.95
C LEU A 148 -14.46 4.49 7.50
N PHE A 149 -14.13 3.62 6.55
CA PHE A 149 -14.40 3.86 5.14
C PHE A 149 -15.90 4.02 4.87
N ARG A 150 -16.75 3.20 5.50
CA ARG A 150 -18.21 3.30 5.37
C ARG A 150 -18.73 4.63 5.90
N VAL A 151 -18.21 5.12 7.03
CA VAL A 151 -18.59 6.42 7.60
C VAL A 151 -18.27 7.55 6.61
N CYS A 152 -17.06 7.58 6.06
CA CYS A 152 -16.68 8.57 5.05
C CYS A 152 -17.50 8.43 3.75
N ALA A 153 -17.80 7.20 3.32
CA ALA A 153 -18.55 6.95 2.08
C ALA A 153 -20.03 7.35 2.20
N SER A 154 -20.63 7.24 3.39
CA SER A 154 -22.02 7.64 3.66
C SER A 154 -22.23 9.15 3.76
N ASP A 155 -21.15 9.94 3.73
CA ASP A 155 -21.21 11.39 3.89
C ASP A 155 -21.66 12.08 2.60
N ASN A 156 -22.98 12.14 2.41
CA ASN A 156 -23.61 12.66 1.19
C ASN A 156 -24.20 14.06 1.35
N ARG A 157 -24.30 14.58 2.58
CA ARG A 157 -24.96 15.86 2.87
C ARG A 157 -23.97 17.02 2.99
N ALA A 158 -22.74 16.75 3.39
CA ALA A 158 -21.70 17.76 3.51
C ALA A 158 -21.38 18.42 2.17
N ALA A 159 -21.02 19.71 2.23
CA ALA A 159 -20.36 20.38 1.12
C ALA A 159 -19.08 19.62 0.74
N ILE A 160 -18.63 19.76 -0.50
CA ILE A 160 -17.43 19.05 -0.98
C ILE A 160 -16.21 19.39 -0.11
N GLU A 161 -16.11 20.63 0.36
CA GLU A 161 -14.98 21.11 1.16
C GLU A 161 -14.96 20.46 2.53
N ASP A 162 -16.11 20.38 3.20
CA ASP A 162 -16.27 19.82 4.55
C ASP A 162 -16.54 18.31 4.58
N SER A 163 -16.52 17.66 3.42
CA SER A 163 -16.87 16.24 3.34
C SER A 163 -15.76 15.33 3.87
N LYS A 164 -16.15 14.32 4.63
CA LYS A 164 -15.27 13.22 5.06
C LYS A 164 -14.79 12.35 3.90
N LYS A 165 -15.33 12.54 2.69
CA LYS A 165 -14.87 11.87 1.46
C LYS A 165 -13.40 12.15 1.15
N TRP A 166 -12.85 13.29 1.61
CA TRP A 166 -11.42 13.58 1.58
C TRP A 166 -10.57 12.54 2.31
N GLY A 167 -11.15 11.83 3.28
CA GLY A 167 -10.49 10.78 4.02
C GLY A 167 -10.42 9.43 3.32
N MET A 168 -11.28 9.19 2.31
CA MET A 168 -11.44 7.87 1.70
C MET A 168 -10.16 7.39 1.02
N LEU A 169 -9.42 8.26 0.33
CA LEU A 169 -8.20 7.85 -0.38
C LEU A 169 -7.10 7.38 0.58
N ASN A 170 -6.98 8.01 1.76
CA ASN A 170 -6.05 7.56 2.80
C ASN A 170 -6.40 6.13 3.24
N LEU A 171 -7.67 5.90 3.61
CA LEU A 171 -8.15 4.60 4.06
C LEU A 171 -7.96 3.52 2.99
N VAL A 172 -8.28 3.82 1.73
CA VAL A 172 -8.06 2.91 0.59
C VAL A 172 -6.58 2.57 0.44
N ASN A 173 -5.67 3.53 0.60
CA ASN A 173 -4.23 3.27 0.58
C ASN A 173 -3.76 2.38 1.74
N GLN A 174 -4.35 2.51 2.93
CA GLN A 174 -4.08 1.60 4.05
C GLN A 174 -4.60 0.19 3.76
N LEU A 175 -5.84 0.08 3.27
CA LEU A 175 -6.48 -1.18 2.91
C LEU A 175 -5.73 -1.90 1.79
N PHE A 176 -5.26 -1.20 0.75
CA PHE A 176 -4.41 -1.79 -0.30
C PHE A 176 -3.12 -2.36 0.26
N LYS A 177 -2.45 -1.66 1.19
CA LYS A 177 -1.24 -2.20 1.83
C LYS A 177 -1.50 -3.50 2.58
N ILE A 178 -2.69 -3.64 3.19
CA ILE A 178 -3.13 -4.88 3.83
C ILE A 178 -3.45 -5.95 2.78
N TYR A 179 -4.37 -5.68 1.86
CA TYR A 179 -4.88 -6.65 0.90
C TYR A 179 -3.81 -7.22 -0.03
N PHE A 180 -2.82 -6.41 -0.43
CA PHE A 180 -1.67 -6.92 -1.18
C PHE A 180 -0.74 -7.79 -0.33
N LYS A 181 -0.66 -7.54 0.99
CA LYS A 181 0.16 -8.35 1.91
C LYS A 181 -0.48 -9.70 2.22
N ILE A 182 -1.80 -9.75 2.35
CA ILE A 182 -2.57 -11.00 2.58
C ILE A 182 -3.04 -11.68 1.29
N ASN A 183 -2.61 -11.17 0.12
CA ASN A 183 -2.97 -11.69 -1.20
C ASN A 183 -4.48 -11.75 -1.51
N LYS A 184 -5.31 -10.87 -0.93
CA LYS A 184 -6.76 -10.76 -1.21
C LYS A 184 -7.06 -9.63 -2.20
N LEU A 185 -6.49 -9.72 -3.40
CA LEU A 185 -6.56 -8.65 -4.42
C LEU A 185 -7.98 -8.36 -4.94
N HIS A 186 -8.89 -9.34 -4.88
CA HIS A 186 -10.29 -9.17 -5.31
C HIS A 186 -11.03 -8.08 -4.51
N LEU A 187 -10.68 -7.89 -3.23
CA LEU A 187 -11.25 -6.86 -2.35
C LEU A 187 -10.87 -5.42 -2.74
N CYS A 188 -9.88 -5.25 -3.62
CA CYS A 188 -9.49 -3.92 -4.09
C CYS A 188 -10.51 -3.35 -5.11
N LYS A 189 -11.23 -4.20 -5.85
CA LYS A 189 -12.12 -3.75 -6.95
C LYS A 189 -13.27 -2.84 -6.47
N PRO A 190 -13.99 -3.15 -5.37
CA PRO A 190 -15.00 -2.23 -4.84
C PRO A 190 -14.44 -0.89 -4.38
N LEU A 191 -13.26 -0.89 -3.74
CA LEU A 191 -12.60 0.33 -3.27
C LEU A 191 -12.18 1.24 -4.43
N ILE A 192 -11.65 0.65 -5.51
CA ILE A 192 -11.30 1.40 -6.73
C ILE A 192 -12.53 2.09 -7.30
N ARG A 193 -13.64 1.35 -7.44
CA ARG A 193 -14.90 1.90 -7.96
C ARG A 193 -15.41 3.06 -7.11
N ALA A 194 -15.37 2.92 -5.79
CA ALA A 194 -15.82 3.96 -4.87
C ALA A 194 -15.00 5.25 -4.96
N ILE A 195 -13.68 5.17 -5.19
CA ILE A 195 -12.83 6.35 -5.40
C ILE A 195 -13.06 6.97 -6.79
N GLU A 196 -13.14 6.14 -7.84
CA GLU A 196 -13.32 6.63 -9.21
C GLU A 196 -14.68 7.28 -9.45
N SER A 197 -15.68 6.98 -8.62
CA SER A 197 -16.99 7.64 -8.62
C SER A 197 -17.02 8.99 -7.89
N LEU A 198 -15.95 9.37 -7.18
CA LEU A 198 -15.91 10.65 -6.46
C LEU A 198 -15.64 11.83 -7.43
N PRO A 199 -16.34 12.97 -7.27
CA PRO A 199 -16.07 14.17 -8.05
C PRO A 199 -14.70 14.80 -7.71
N ILE A 200 -14.15 14.50 -6.54
CA ILE A 200 -12.86 15.03 -6.03
C ILE A 200 -11.65 14.15 -6.35
N LYS A 201 -11.81 13.10 -7.16
CA LYS A 201 -10.77 12.06 -7.35
C LYS A 201 -9.41 12.56 -7.83
N ASP A 202 -9.36 13.70 -8.51
CA ASP A 202 -8.11 14.30 -9.00
C ASP A 202 -7.59 15.42 -8.10
N LYS A 203 -8.34 15.80 -7.04
CA LYS A 203 -7.97 16.88 -6.11
C LYS A 203 -7.23 16.40 -4.87
N PHE A 204 -7.13 15.09 -4.65
CA PHE A 204 -6.38 14.54 -3.52
C PHE A 204 -4.89 14.91 -3.59
N SER A 205 -4.22 14.87 -2.44
CA SER A 205 -2.78 15.12 -2.38
C SER A 205 -1.98 14.17 -3.31
N LEU A 206 -0.93 14.70 -3.93
CA LEU A 206 -0.12 13.96 -4.89
C LEU A 206 0.50 12.70 -4.28
N SER A 207 0.87 12.75 -3.01
CA SER A 207 1.44 11.61 -2.27
C SER A 207 0.45 10.45 -2.14
N GLN A 208 -0.82 10.75 -1.86
CA GLN A 208 -1.89 9.75 -1.80
C GLN A 208 -2.23 9.21 -3.19
N LEU A 209 -2.30 10.08 -4.21
CA LEU A 209 -2.59 9.67 -5.59
C LEU A 209 -1.50 8.75 -6.16
N VAL A 210 -0.22 9.06 -5.92
CA VAL A 210 0.90 8.20 -6.35
C VAL A 210 0.80 6.82 -5.71
N THR A 211 0.48 6.75 -4.42
CA THR A 211 0.30 5.46 -3.70
C THR A 211 -0.89 4.69 -4.27
N TYR A 212 -2.01 5.36 -4.49
CA TYR A 212 -3.22 4.76 -5.05
C TYR A 212 -2.97 4.21 -6.45
N ARG A 213 -2.47 5.04 -7.38
CA ARG A 213 -2.21 4.66 -8.77
C ARG A 213 -1.17 3.54 -8.85
N PHE A 214 -0.18 3.50 -7.95
CA PHE A 214 0.76 2.37 -7.85
C PHE A 214 0.05 1.03 -7.57
N TYR A 215 -0.84 0.98 -6.57
CA TYR A 215 -1.57 -0.25 -6.25
C TYR A 215 -2.60 -0.63 -7.30
N VAL A 216 -3.34 0.35 -7.86
CA VAL A 216 -4.29 0.09 -8.95
C VAL A 216 -3.57 -0.47 -10.18
N GLY A 217 -2.42 0.11 -10.55
CA GLY A 217 -1.61 -0.38 -11.66
C GLY A 217 -1.07 -1.79 -11.42
N ARG A 218 -0.63 -2.11 -10.19
CA ARG A 218 -0.23 -3.48 -9.82
C ARG A 218 -1.40 -4.46 -9.93
N LYS A 219 -2.60 -4.08 -9.47
CA LYS A 219 -3.80 -4.92 -9.59
C LYS A 219 -4.12 -5.18 -11.07
N ALA A 220 -4.13 -4.14 -11.90
CA ALA A 220 -4.37 -4.26 -13.34
C ALA A 220 -3.35 -5.18 -14.02
N MET A 221 -2.07 -5.11 -13.61
CA MET A 221 -1.02 -6.02 -14.08
C MET A 221 -1.35 -7.49 -13.74
N PHE A 222 -1.81 -7.78 -12.52
CA PHE A 222 -2.22 -9.14 -12.13
C PHE A 222 -3.47 -9.61 -12.87
N ASP A 223 -4.41 -8.71 -13.16
CA ASP A 223 -5.58 -8.98 -13.99
C ASP A 223 -5.25 -9.10 -15.49
N SER A 224 -3.97 -8.98 -15.87
CA SER A 224 -3.48 -8.97 -17.26
C SER A 224 -3.97 -7.80 -18.13
N ASP A 225 -4.52 -6.74 -17.51
CA ASP A 225 -4.84 -5.48 -18.18
C ASP A 225 -3.59 -4.57 -18.21
N TYR A 226 -2.68 -4.90 -19.13
CA TYR A 226 -1.38 -4.22 -19.21
C TYR A 226 -1.46 -2.77 -19.67
N LYS A 227 -2.47 -2.41 -20.47
CA LYS A 227 -2.65 -1.03 -20.94
C LYS A 227 -2.99 -0.10 -19.78
N SER A 228 -4.03 -0.46 -19.02
CA SER A 228 -4.36 0.27 -17.80
C SER A 228 -3.17 0.27 -16.83
N ALA A 229 -2.56 -0.89 -16.58
CA ALA A 229 -1.41 -0.99 -15.68
C ALA A 229 -0.27 -0.04 -16.05
N GLU A 230 0.03 0.12 -17.35
CA GLU A 230 1.02 1.04 -17.86
C GLU A 230 0.68 2.49 -17.52
N GLU A 231 -0.55 2.92 -17.78
CA GLU A 231 -1.03 4.28 -17.50
C GLU A 231 -0.92 4.63 -16.01
N TYR A 232 -1.46 3.75 -15.16
CA TYR A 232 -1.43 3.90 -13.70
C TYR A 232 0.00 3.96 -13.14
N LEU A 233 0.86 3.01 -13.55
CA LEU A 233 2.23 2.93 -13.05
C LEU A 233 3.12 4.05 -13.62
N LYS A 234 2.89 4.46 -14.87
CA LYS A 234 3.57 5.61 -15.48
C LYS A 234 3.25 6.89 -14.72
N PHE A 235 1.96 7.15 -14.44
CA PHE A 235 1.56 8.29 -13.63
C PHE A 235 2.25 8.27 -12.27
N ALA A 236 2.22 7.12 -11.57
CA ALA A 236 2.86 6.98 -10.27
C ALA A 236 4.37 7.30 -10.35
N PHE A 237 5.08 6.82 -11.37
CA PHE A 237 6.51 7.06 -11.55
C PHE A 237 6.86 8.53 -11.82
N GLU A 238 6.09 9.17 -12.71
CA GLU A 238 6.29 10.56 -13.14
C GLU A 238 5.98 11.54 -12.02
N LYS A 239 4.87 11.32 -11.30
CA LYS A 239 4.41 12.18 -10.21
C LYS A 239 5.08 11.89 -8.86
N CYS A 240 5.77 10.76 -8.71
CA CYS A 240 6.55 10.49 -7.50
C CYS A 240 7.68 11.51 -7.35
N HIS A 241 7.89 11.99 -6.12
CA HIS A 241 8.94 12.95 -5.77
C HIS A 241 10.32 12.48 -6.22
N ARG A 242 11.16 13.41 -6.68
CA ARG A 242 12.49 13.10 -7.27
C ARG A 242 13.43 12.43 -6.27
N ASP A 243 13.38 12.84 -5.01
CA ASP A 243 14.24 12.32 -3.94
C ASP A 243 13.76 10.98 -3.37
N SER A 244 12.53 10.57 -3.69
CA SER A 244 11.95 9.30 -3.25
C SER A 244 12.44 8.12 -4.08
N HIS A 245 13.76 7.92 -4.13
CA HIS A 245 14.43 6.90 -4.96
C HIS A 245 13.88 5.50 -4.70
N LYS A 246 13.67 5.13 -3.42
CA LYS A 246 13.07 3.85 -3.01
C LYS A 246 11.69 3.63 -3.64
N ASN A 247 10.82 4.64 -3.62
CA ASN A 247 9.47 4.55 -4.19
C ASN A 247 9.52 4.46 -5.72
N LYS A 248 10.35 5.27 -6.38
CA LYS A 248 10.55 5.18 -7.83
C LYS A 248 11.08 3.81 -8.26
N ARG A 249 12.04 3.26 -7.52
CA ARG A 249 12.53 1.89 -7.72
C ARG A 249 11.40 0.87 -7.60
N LEU A 250 10.59 0.95 -6.55
CA LEU A 250 9.44 0.05 -6.37
C LEU A 250 8.44 0.14 -7.53
N ILE A 251 8.12 1.34 -8.00
CA ILE A 251 7.22 1.52 -9.14
C ILE A 251 7.83 0.88 -10.41
N LEU A 252 9.13 1.07 -10.66
CA LEU A 252 9.81 0.52 -11.82
C LEU A 252 9.85 -1.01 -11.85
N ILE A 253 9.92 -1.67 -10.69
CA ILE A 253 9.88 -3.14 -10.61
C ILE A 253 8.62 -3.70 -11.29
N TYR A 254 7.50 -2.97 -11.25
CA TYR A 254 6.24 -3.37 -11.88
C TYR A 254 6.04 -2.72 -13.26
N LEU A 255 6.48 -1.47 -13.45
CA LEU A 255 6.32 -0.77 -14.72
C LEU A 255 7.17 -1.39 -15.84
N ILE A 256 8.39 -1.84 -15.53
CA ILE A 256 9.28 -2.45 -16.53
C ILE A 256 8.67 -3.72 -17.14
N PRO A 257 8.24 -4.74 -16.36
CA PRO A 257 7.55 -5.91 -16.91
C PRO A 257 6.35 -5.55 -17.79
N VAL A 258 5.51 -4.61 -17.35
CA VAL A 258 4.32 -4.17 -18.10
C VAL A 258 4.72 -3.55 -19.44
N LYS A 259 5.70 -2.64 -19.45
CA LYS A 259 6.24 -2.04 -20.68
C LYS A 259 6.82 -3.09 -21.61
N MET A 260 7.55 -4.07 -21.08
CA MET A 260 8.12 -5.16 -21.86
C MET A 260 7.03 -6.03 -22.50
N LEU A 261 5.93 -6.29 -21.77
CA LEU A 261 4.77 -7.01 -22.29
C LEU A 261 4.02 -6.24 -23.39
N LEU A 262 4.07 -4.92 -23.34
CA LEU A 262 3.57 -4.05 -24.41
C LEU A 262 4.59 -3.86 -25.56
N GLY A 263 5.75 -4.55 -25.48
CA GLY A 263 6.78 -4.53 -26.52
C GLY A 263 7.83 -3.42 -26.39
N SER A 264 7.81 -2.64 -25.32
CA SER A 264 8.78 -1.58 -25.04
C SER A 264 9.85 -2.06 -24.05
N MET A 265 11.09 -2.18 -24.51
CA MET A 265 12.21 -2.62 -23.66
C MET A 265 12.81 -1.47 -22.86
N PRO A 266 13.27 -1.70 -21.61
CA PRO A 266 13.82 -0.65 -20.76
C PRO A 266 15.17 -0.13 -21.28
N ARG A 267 15.45 1.16 -21.03
CA ARG A 267 16.75 1.78 -21.31
C ARG A 267 17.78 1.39 -20.25
N THR A 268 19.00 1.06 -20.68
CA THR A 268 20.11 0.65 -19.80
C THR A 268 20.42 1.68 -18.71
N GLY A 269 20.41 2.98 -19.05
CA GLY A 269 20.67 4.06 -18.08
C GLY A 269 19.63 4.11 -16.96
N LEU A 270 18.34 3.91 -17.27
CA LEU A 270 17.26 3.90 -16.28
C LEU A 270 17.42 2.72 -15.31
N VAL A 271 17.69 1.54 -15.86
CA VAL A 271 17.83 0.31 -15.08
C VAL A 271 19.04 0.37 -14.15
N LYS A 272 20.17 0.93 -14.62
CA LYS A 272 21.35 1.15 -13.79
C LYS A 272 21.11 2.18 -12.69
N LYS A 273 20.41 3.28 -12.99
CA LYS A 273 20.10 4.36 -12.03
C LYS A 273 19.31 3.88 -10.80
N TYR A 274 18.44 2.89 -10.96
CA TYR A 274 17.59 2.36 -9.88
C TYR A 274 18.01 0.98 -9.39
N ASP A 275 19.18 0.49 -9.78
CA ASP A 275 19.71 -0.82 -9.40
C ASP A 275 18.72 -1.98 -9.68
N LEU A 276 18.36 -2.10 -10.95
CA LEU A 276 17.40 -3.09 -11.48
C LEU A 276 18.03 -3.96 -12.59
N ARG A 277 19.35 -4.19 -12.51
CA ARG A 277 20.16 -4.82 -13.58
C ARG A 277 19.64 -6.18 -14.04
N GLN A 278 18.89 -6.90 -13.20
CA GLN A 278 18.24 -8.16 -13.50
C GLN A 278 17.37 -8.09 -14.76
N PHE A 279 16.74 -6.94 -15.03
CA PHE A 279 15.90 -6.75 -16.23
C PHE A 279 16.71 -6.59 -17.52
N LEU A 280 18.03 -6.36 -17.46
CA LEU A 280 18.85 -6.22 -18.67
C LEU A 280 18.99 -7.54 -19.41
N ASP A 281 19.31 -8.61 -18.67
CA ASP A 281 19.46 -9.97 -19.21
C ASP A 281 18.15 -10.42 -19.89
N VAL A 282 17.02 -10.20 -19.20
CA VAL A 282 15.67 -10.49 -19.73
C VAL A 282 15.35 -9.64 -20.97
N ALA A 283 15.59 -8.33 -20.92
CA ALA A 283 15.31 -7.44 -22.04
C ALA A 283 16.17 -7.75 -23.28
N GLN A 284 17.41 -8.19 -23.08
CA GLN A 284 18.28 -8.64 -24.15
C GLN A 284 17.74 -9.92 -24.79
N ALA A 285 17.37 -10.92 -24.00
CA ALA A 285 16.81 -12.17 -24.49
C ALA A 285 15.51 -11.97 -25.30
N VAL A 286 14.60 -11.14 -24.77
CA VAL A 286 13.34 -10.82 -25.48
C VAL A 286 13.64 -10.09 -26.80
N ARG A 287 14.57 -9.13 -26.80
CA ARG A 287 14.95 -8.39 -28.02
C ARG A 287 15.64 -9.29 -29.05
N SER A 288 16.46 -10.24 -28.60
CA SER A 288 17.15 -11.19 -29.48
C SER A 288 16.21 -12.28 -30.00
N GLY A 289 15.07 -12.51 -29.34
CA GLY A 289 14.17 -13.63 -29.68
C GLY A 289 14.76 -14.98 -29.24
N ASN A 290 15.68 -14.98 -28.27
CA ASN A 290 16.34 -16.18 -27.78
C ASN A 290 15.62 -16.68 -26.51
N LEU A 291 14.94 -17.83 -26.63
CA LEU A 291 14.14 -18.43 -25.56
C LEU A 291 15.00 -19.09 -24.50
N LEU A 292 16.09 -19.75 -24.90
CA LEU A 292 17.07 -20.34 -24.00
C LEU A 292 17.69 -19.28 -23.10
N GLN A 293 18.16 -18.18 -23.69
CA GLN A 293 18.70 -17.04 -22.95
C GLN A 293 17.65 -16.41 -22.01
N LEU A 294 16.38 -16.39 -22.41
CA LEU A 294 15.30 -15.91 -21.54
C LEU A 294 15.12 -16.82 -20.32
N ASN A 295 15.08 -18.13 -20.53
CA ASN A 295 14.95 -19.11 -19.46
C ASN A 295 16.15 -19.03 -18.49
N GLU A 296 17.37 -18.93 -19.01
CA GLU A 296 18.58 -18.74 -18.21
C GLU A 296 18.54 -17.44 -17.39
N ALA A 297 18.12 -16.33 -18.00
CA ALA A 297 17.99 -15.05 -17.30
C ALA A 297 16.92 -15.10 -16.19
N MET A 298 15.82 -15.81 -16.43
CA MET A 298 14.76 -16.02 -15.44
C MET A 298 15.24 -16.87 -14.27
N LEU A 299 15.96 -17.96 -14.53
CA LEU A 299 16.54 -18.84 -13.50
C LEU A 299 17.62 -18.13 -12.69
N LYS A 300 18.54 -17.44 -13.35
CA LYS A 300 19.64 -16.70 -12.71
C LYS A 300 19.16 -15.66 -11.70
N HIS A 301 18.04 -15.01 -11.98
CA HIS A 301 17.47 -13.95 -11.13
C HIS A 301 16.15 -14.36 -10.45
N GLU A 302 15.87 -15.66 -10.37
CA GLU A 302 14.60 -16.22 -9.90
C GLU A 302 14.19 -15.67 -8.53
N ALA A 303 15.10 -15.76 -7.55
CA ALA A 303 14.85 -15.31 -6.18
C ALA A 303 14.46 -13.83 -6.11
N PHE A 304 15.03 -12.98 -6.97
CA PHE A 304 14.65 -11.57 -7.05
C PHE A 304 13.23 -11.39 -7.60
N PHE A 305 12.90 -12.06 -8.70
CA PHE A 305 11.60 -11.95 -9.35
C PHE A 305 10.46 -12.57 -8.52
N ILE A 306 10.71 -13.68 -7.83
CA ILE A 306 9.75 -14.31 -6.91
C ILE A 306 9.48 -13.38 -5.72
N ARG A 307 10.53 -12.87 -5.08
CA ARG A 307 10.38 -11.93 -3.94
C ARG A 307 9.61 -10.67 -4.33
N CYS A 308 9.76 -10.19 -5.56
CA CYS A 308 9.02 -9.04 -6.06
C CYS A 308 7.59 -9.37 -6.54
N GLY A 309 7.24 -10.66 -6.65
CA GLY A 309 5.94 -11.14 -7.12
C GLY A 309 5.70 -10.90 -8.62
N ILE A 310 6.77 -10.88 -9.42
CA ILE A 310 6.70 -10.59 -10.87
C ILE A 310 7.18 -11.75 -11.76
N TYR A 311 7.65 -12.85 -11.17
CA TYR A 311 8.16 -14.01 -11.90
C TYR A 311 7.16 -14.51 -12.96
N LEU A 312 5.93 -14.81 -12.55
CA LEU A 312 4.86 -15.28 -13.44
C LEU A 312 4.46 -14.24 -14.51
N ILE A 313 4.61 -12.95 -14.22
CA ILE A 313 4.37 -11.88 -15.20
C ILE A 313 5.46 -11.88 -16.27
N LEU A 314 6.72 -12.04 -15.87
CA LEU A 314 7.85 -12.09 -16.79
C LEU A 314 7.85 -13.37 -17.64
N GLU A 315 7.34 -14.50 -17.14
CA GLU A 315 7.20 -15.72 -17.95
C GLU A 315 6.33 -15.51 -19.20
N LYS A 316 5.34 -14.61 -19.14
CA LYS A 316 4.50 -14.26 -20.30
C LYS A 316 5.29 -13.59 -21.43
N LEU A 317 6.51 -13.10 -21.17
CA LEU A 317 7.40 -12.57 -22.19
C LEU A 317 7.87 -13.63 -23.19
N LYS A 318 7.72 -14.93 -22.89
CA LYS A 318 7.97 -16.02 -23.84
C LYS A 318 7.23 -15.79 -25.16
N ILE A 319 5.96 -15.37 -25.10
CA ILE A 319 5.13 -15.09 -26.28
C ILE A 319 5.76 -13.99 -27.15
N ILE A 320 6.27 -12.92 -26.53
CA ILE A 320 6.90 -11.81 -27.25
C ILE A 320 8.25 -12.23 -27.82
N THR A 321 8.95 -13.12 -27.13
CA THR A 321 10.22 -13.69 -27.56
C THR A 321 10.02 -14.57 -28.79
N TYR A 322 9.01 -15.46 -28.79
CA TYR A 322 8.58 -16.20 -29.98
C TYR A 322 8.23 -15.27 -31.14
N ARG A 323 7.40 -14.24 -30.89
CA ARG A 323 7.05 -13.24 -31.91
C ARG A 323 8.30 -12.59 -32.52
N ASN A 324 9.28 -12.21 -31.69
CA ASN A 324 10.49 -11.56 -32.16
C ASN A 324 11.39 -12.53 -32.95
N LEU A 325 11.48 -13.79 -32.53
CA LEU A 325 12.17 -14.85 -33.27
C LEU A 325 11.54 -15.07 -34.65
N PHE A 326 10.22 -15.27 -34.70
CA PHE A 326 9.52 -15.50 -35.96
C PHE A 326 9.56 -14.28 -36.87
N LYS A 327 9.47 -13.06 -36.32
CA LYS A 327 9.68 -11.84 -37.09
C LYS A 327 11.07 -11.81 -37.74
N LYS A 328 12.12 -12.27 -37.03
CA LYS A 328 13.47 -12.35 -37.61
C LYS A 328 13.55 -13.38 -38.72
N VAL A 329 13.00 -14.58 -38.53
CA VAL A 329 12.96 -15.62 -39.58
C VAL A 329 12.25 -15.09 -40.82
N TYR A 330 11.10 -14.44 -40.65
CA TYR A 330 10.35 -13.82 -41.74
C TYR A 330 11.17 -12.74 -42.48
N LEU A 331 11.90 -11.90 -41.74
CA LEU A 331 12.76 -10.87 -42.34
C LEU A 331 13.97 -11.46 -43.06
N ILE A 332 14.54 -12.57 -42.57
CA ILE A 332 15.68 -13.28 -43.20
C ILE A 332 15.23 -13.99 -44.48
N LYS A 333 13.98 -14.46 -44.56
CA LYS A 333 13.38 -15.08 -45.75
C LYS A 333 12.80 -14.05 -46.72
N ASP A 334 13.41 -12.86 -46.81
CA ASP A 334 13.05 -11.76 -47.71
C ASP A 334 11.56 -11.36 -47.69
N ARG A 335 10.91 -11.49 -46.53
CA ARG A 335 9.49 -11.15 -46.34
C ARG A 335 8.53 -11.92 -47.26
N ASN A 336 8.94 -13.10 -47.72
CA ASN A 336 8.11 -13.91 -48.59
C ASN A 336 6.77 -14.25 -47.89
N HIS A 337 5.67 -14.07 -48.61
CA HIS A 337 4.32 -14.39 -48.12
C HIS A 337 4.15 -15.87 -47.76
N LEU A 338 4.96 -16.74 -48.38
CA LEU A 338 5.04 -18.17 -48.08
C LEU A 338 6.40 -18.45 -47.43
N VAL A 339 6.39 -18.71 -46.12
CA VAL A 339 7.57 -19.17 -45.38
C VAL A 339 7.34 -20.61 -44.96
N ASP A 340 8.25 -21.49 -45.39
CA ASP A 340 8.17 -22.90 -45.03
C ASP A 340 8.29 -23.13 -43.52
N ILE A 341 7.45 -24.02 -42.98
CA ILE A 341 7.36 -24.29 -41.53
C ILE A 341 8.71 -24.77 -40.99
N SER A 342 9.47 -25.53 -41.78
CA SER A 342 10.78 -26.03 -41.35
C SER A 342 11.74 -24.90 -40.96
N SER A 343 11.62 -23.72 -41.59
CA SER A 343 12.47 -22.56 -41.26
C SER A 343 12.21 -22.06 -39.84
N PHE A 344 10.95 -22.07 -39.40
CA PHE A 344 10.60 -21.75 -38.02
C PHE A 344 11.03 -22.87 -37.06
N THR A 345 10.86 -24.14 -37.44
CA THR A 345 11.29 -25.29 -36.63
C THR A 345 12.79 -25.31 -36.38
N VAL A 346 13.61 -25.01 -37.40
CA VAL A 346 15.07 -24.90 -37.26
C VAL A 346 15.43 -23.76 -36.33
N ALA A 347 14.82 -22.59 -36.50
CA ALA A 347 15.08 -21.44 -35.64
C ALA A 347 14.72 -21.71 -34.17
N LEU A 348 13.64 -22.45 -33.92
CA LEU A 348 13.27 -22.92 -32.57
C LEU A 348 14.32 -23.86 -32.00
N ARG A 349 14.69 -24.92 -32.73
CA ARG A 349 15.72 -25.89 -32.28
C ARG A 349 17.07 -25.22 -31.97
N MET A 350 17.43 -24.18 -32.70
CA MET A 350 18.68 -23.44 -32.46
C MET A 350 18.63 -22.56 -31.20
N MET A 351 17.44 -22.10 -30.79
CA MET A 351 17.28 -21.06 -29.76
C MET A 351 16.59 -21.56 -28.48
N GLY A 352 16.25 -22.86 -28.41
CA GLY A 352 15.58 -23.51 -27.28
C GLY A 352 14.48 -24.44 -27.74
#